data_AF-R7HTG6-F1
#
_entry.id   AF-R7HTG6-F1
#
_cell.length_a   1.000
_cell.length_b   1.000
_cell.length_c   1.000
_cell.angle_alpha   90.00
_cell.angle_beta   90.00
_cell.angle_gamma   90.00
#
_symmetry.space_group_name_H-M   'P 1'
#
loop_
_entity.id
_entity.type
_entity.pdbx_description
1 polymer ?
#
loop_
_entity_poly.entity_id
_entity_poly.type
_entity_poly.pdbx_seq_one_letter_code
_entity_poly.pdbx_strand_id
1 'polypeptide(L)'
;MILNKFYNSIGKNIAPLKSQKLHGINPRLSYKKNDFFYLPRFSTPEMIEARKMDKIALRDIDCFYDKSFKNADYNDYLILKDDRVEANFSRVRWVNPKDNKAYFLLKDGESDDGIQNIRILDSTGRFIKNAAIKKKTIIVFELDTDKKFQNINNVSHSDLTSIFIRRFNPFADIKICLWKDKFEANRNLLNQINDNVSAISCAFSSNVLVDTSSKLKNLYNKIFHKKLKFNPKELANKLIDMTDENEKFFEKVPSNVRIFMTSGNGGRKYYNKYLSFKRVEGVGCLNDKKKLSEFTASRNSYFTQHYEKGEFPVIQLPEGFMFTGTGDIDIPYKSNKFKLINNLEGTSFAVSIRAAKVVLNQMMEGIL
;
A
#
# COMPACT_ATOMS: atom_id res chain seq x y z
N MET A 1 14.26 22.11 -14.74
CA MET A 1 15.55 22.77 -14.97
C MET A 1 16.33 23.11 -13.68
N ILE A 2 15.68 23.55 -12.59
CA ILE A 2 16.36 23.87 -11.31
C ILE A 2 16.92 22.62 -10.59
N LEU A 3 16.25 21.46 -10.72
CA LEU A 3 16.68 20.19 -10.10
C LEU A 3 18.04 19.68 -10.63
N ASN A 4 18.32 19.77 -11.94
CA ASN A 4 19.56 19.25 -12.52
C ASN A 4 20.81 20.03 -12.05
N LYS A 5 20.70 21.34 -11.77
CA LYS A 5 21.81 22.13 -11.22
C LYS A 5 22.14 21.74 -9.78
N PHE A 6 21.16 21.30 -8.98
CA PHE A 6 21.38 20.87 -7.60
C PHE A 6 22.01 19.47 -7.53
N TYR A 7 21.64 18.55 -8.43
CA TYR A 7 22.24 17.21 -8.49
C TYR A 7 23.73 17.23 -8.83
N ASN A 8 24.15 18.10 -9.75
CA ASN A 8 25.55 18.18 -10.16
C ASN A 8 26.50 18.77 -9.10
N SER A 9 25.99 19.39 -8.03
CA SER A 9 26.82 19.97 -6.96
C SER A 9 27.04 19.05 -5.75
N ILE A 10 26.31 17.94 -5.63
CA ILE A 10 26.41 17.01 -4.47
C ILE A 10 27.33 15.82 -4.78
N GLY A 11 27.63 15.56 -6.06
CA GLY A 11 28.58 14.54 -6.46
C GLY A 11 30.01 14.97 -6.16
N LYS A 12 30.56 14.57 -5.01
CA LYS A 12 31.98 14.17 -4.90
C LYS A 12 32.42 13.51 -3.60
N ASN A 13 31.66 13.53 -2.50
CA ASN A 13 32.10 12.91 -1.24
C ASN A 13 30.96 12.20 -0.49
N ILE A 14 30.63 10.97 -0.88
CA ILE A 14 29.83 10.07 -0.04
C ILE A 14 30.59 8.75 0.06
N ALA A 15 31.23 8.53 1.21
CA ALA A 15 31.78 7.23 1.56
C ALA A 15 30.63 6.21 1.72
N PRO A 16 30.79 4.95 1.28
CA PRO A 16 29.73 3.96 1.35
C PRO A 16 29.54 3.51 2.80
N LEU A 17 28.50 4.03 3.46
CA LEU A 17 28.01 3.47 4.73
C LEU A 17 27.32 2.14 4.45
N LYS A 18 27.74 1.08 5.18
CA LYS A 18 27.09 -0.24 5.19
C LYS A 18 25.57 -0.11 5.25
N SER A 19 24.88 -0.87 4.41
CA SER A 19 23.44 -0.80 4.15
C SER A 19 22.60 -1.15 5.39
N GLN A 20 22.28 -0.16 6.23
CA GLN A 20 21.09 -0.25 7.05
C GLN A 20 19.87 0.04 6.14
N LYS A 21 19.01 -0.96 5.93
CA LYS A 21 17.72 -0.81 5.23
C LYS A 21 16.79 0.08 6.08
N LEU A 22 17.00 1.40 6.00
CA LEU A 22 16.18 2.41 6.66
C LEU A 22 15.05 2.82 5.72
N HIS A 23 13.83 2.39 5.99
CA HIS A 23 12.67 2.74 5.18
C HIS A 23 11.94 3.98 5.72
N GLY A 24 11.48 4.87 4.82
CA GLY A 24 10.65 6.02 5.17
C GLY A 24 11.38 7.15 5.90
N ILE A 25 12.72 7.17 5.88
CA ILE A 25 13.51 8.29 6.41
C ILE A 25 13.74 9.31 5.30
N ASN A 26 13.21 10.52 5.48
CA ASN A 26 13.59 11.66 4.64
C ASN A 26 15.12 11.80 4.63
N PRO A 27 15.79 11.99 3.48
CA PRO A 27 17.25 12.09 3.44
C PRO A 27 17.71 13.22 4.37
N ARG A 28 18.65 12.91 5.28
CA ARG A 28 19.17 13.86 6.26
C ARG A 28 20.40 14.55 5.67
N LEU A 29 20.30 15.84 5.38
CA LEU A 29 21.45 16.66 5.01
C LEU A 29 21.97 17.38 6.25
N SER A 30 23.30 17.45 6.38
CA SER A 30 24.00 18.28 7.36
C SER A 30 24.62 19.47 6.65
N TYR A 31 24.47 20.67 7.21
CA TYR A 31 25.17 21.87 6.73
C TYR A 31 26.22 22.39 7.74
N LYS A 32 26.18 21.89 9.00
CA LYS A 32 27.20 22.08 10.05
C LYS A 32 27.22 20.85 10.95
N LYS A 33 28.31 20.64 11.71
CA LYS A 33 28.61 19.43 12.52
C LYS A 33 27.44 18.96 13.42
N ASN A 34 26.52 19.84 13.81
CA ASN A 34 25.35 19.54 14.65
C ASN A 34 23.99 19.95 14.05
N ASP A 35 23.94 20.56 12.86
CA ASP A 35 22.70 21.02 12.22
C ASP A 35 22.29 20.12 11.07
N PHE A 36 21.06 19.60 11.14
CA PHE A 36 20.52 18.67 10.16
C PHE A 36 19.12 19.08 9.71
N PHE A 37 18.78 18.75 8.46
CA PHE A 37 17.43 18.88 7.95
C PHE A 37 17.06 17.70 7.04
N TYR A 38 15.77 17.43 6.98
CA TYR A 38 15.18 16.33 6.24
C TYR A 38 14.72 16.84 4.86
N LEU A 39 15.28 16.33 3.76
CA LEU A 39 14.80 16.64 2.41
C LEU A 39 13.37 16.13 2.20
N PRO A 40 12.56 16.78 1.34
CA PRO A 40 11.29 16.18 0.92
C PRO A 40 11.63 14.92 0.11
N ARG A 41 10.79 13.90 0.18
CA ARG A 41 11.04 12.49 -0.22
C ARG A 41 11.50 12.22 -1.67
N PHE A 42 11.80 13.23 -2.48
CA PHE A 42 12.03 13.15 -3.92
C PHE A 42 13.20 12.25 -4.39
N SER A 43 14.06 11.74 -3.50
CA SER A 43 15.26 10.94 -3.84
C SER A 43 15.49 9.71 -2.95
N THR A 44 14.51 9.24 -2.19
CA THR A 44 14.64 8.02 -1.38
C THR A 44 14.41 6.75 -2.21
N PRO A 45 14.98 5.59 -1.84
CA PRO A 45 14.66 4.30 -2.46
C PRO A 45 13.14 4.04 -2.51
N GLU A 46 12.42 4.39 -1.43
CA GLU A 46 10.96 4.23 -1.33
C GLU A 46 10.23 5.09 -2.35
N MET A 47 10.72 6.30 -2.66
CA MET A 47 10.11 7.15 -3.67
C MET A 47 10.35 6.67 -5.10
N ILE A 48 11.54 6.11 -5.34
CA ILE A 48 11.86 5.51 -6.63
C ILE A 48 10.96 4.29 -6.85
N GLU A 49 10.79 3.45 -5.83
CA GLU A 49 9.86 2.34 -5.84
C GLU A 49 8.41 2.80 -6.03
N ALA A 50 7.94 3.79 -5.25
CA ALA A 50 6.59 4.34 -5.36
C ALA A 50 6.27 4.76 -6.80
N ARG A 51 7.16 5.54 -7.43
CA ARG A 51 7.00 5.97 -8.83
C ARG A 51 6.96 4.81 -9.83
N LYS A 52 7.76 3.77 -9.61
CA LYS A 52 7.74 2.56 -10.46
C LYS A 52 6.41 1.83 -10.30
N MET A 53 5.98 1.63 -9.06
CA MET A 53 4.73 0.96 -8.74
C MET A 53 3.50 1.74 -9.19
N ASP A 54 3.52 3.08 -9.15
CA ASP A 54 2.41 3.89 -9.66
C ASP A 54 2.26 3.77 -11.18
N LYS A 55 3.39 3.66 -11.91
CA LYS A 55 3.35 3.35 -13.35
C LYS A 55 2.75 1.97 -13.62
N ILE A 56 3.03 1.00 -12.75
CA ILE A 56 2.43 -0.34 -12.82
C ILE A 56 0.94 -0.25 -12.53
N ALA A 57 0.53 0.43 -11.45
CA ALA A 57 -0.89 0.61 -11.09
C ALA A 57 -1.69 1.26 -12.22
N LEU A 58 -1.15 2.30 -12.88
CA LEU A 58 -1.79 2.94 -14.04
C LEU A 58 -1.97 2.01 -15.24
N ARG A 59 -1.10 1.01 -15.40
CA ARG A 59 -1.22 0.00 -16.47
C ARG A 59 -2.17 -1.11 -16.08
N ASP A 60 -2.13 -1.52 -14.82
CA ASP A 60 -2.98 -2.59 -14.29
C ASP A 60 -4.46 -2.22 -14.28
N ILE A 61 -4.82 -0.92 -14.23
CA ILE A 61 -6.23 -0.47 -14.32
C ILE A 61 -6.93 -1.01 -15.58
N ASP A 62 -6.23 -1.03 -16.73
CA ASP A 62 -6.80 -1.50 -18.01
C ASP A 62 -6.50 -2.99 -18.27
N CYS A 63 -5.75 -3.64 -17.38
CA CYS A 63 -5.24 -4.97 -17.66
C CYS A 63 -6.34 -6.02 -17.50
N PHE A 64 -7.01 -6.33 -18.59
CA PHE A 64 -7.72 -7.60 -18.73
C PHE A 64 -6.70 -8.66 -19.10
N TYR A 65 -6.45 -9.60 -18.20
CA TYR A 65 -5.46 -10.66 -18.44
C TYR A 65 -6.12 -11.78 -19.24
N ASP A 66 -5.46 -12.15 -20.34
CA ASP A 66 -5.84 -13.29 -21.14
C ASP A 66 -5.65 -14.56 -20.30
N LYS A 67 -6.75 -15.11 -19.80
CA LYS A 67 -6.77 -16.39 -19.08
C LYS A 67 -6.53 -17.58 -20.03
N SER A 68 -6.07 -17.42 -21.27
CA SER A 68 -5.84 -18.56 -22.19
C SER A 68 -4.64 -19.42 -21.79
N PHE A 69 -3.61 -18.84 -21.17
CA PHE A 69 -2.38 -19.53 -20.68
C PHE A 69 -1.79 -20.54 -21.68
N LYS A 70 -1.63 -20.12 -22.94
CA LYS A 70 -1.30 -20.98 -24.09
C LYS A 70 -0.03 -21.83 -23.93
N ASN A 71 0.88 -21.42 -23.05
CA ASN A 71 2.17 -22.08 -22.84
C ASN A 71 2.30 -22.74 -21.47
N ALA A 72 1.21 -22.80 -20.68
CA ALA A 72 1.21 -23.54 -19.42
C ALA A 72 1.26 -25.04 -19.66
N ASP A 73 2.03 -25.75 -18.84
CA ASP A 73 1.90 -27.19 -18.75
C ASP A 73 0.53 -27.57 -18.15
N TYR A 74 0.13 -28.84 -18.27
CA TYR A 74 -1.21 -29.26 -17.88
C TYR A 74 -1.52 -29.00 -16.39
N ASN A 75 -0.55 -29.26 -15.50
CA ASN A 75 -0.74 -29.08 -14.07
C ASN A 75 -0.83 -27.60 -13.69
N ASP A 76 0.05 -26.76 -14.24
CA ASP A 76 0.01 -25.31 -14.04
C ASP A 76 -1.27 -24.71 -14.60
N TYR A 77 -1.72 -25.19 -15.77
CA TYR A 77 -2.97 -24.75 -16.38
C TYR A 77 -4.16 -25.02 -15.45
N LEU A 78 -4.25 -26.22 -14.87
CA LEU A 78 -5.30 -26.55 -13.91
C LEU A 78 -5.24 -25.63 -12.68
N ILE A 79 -4.05 -25.40 -12.12
CA ILE A 79 -3.88 -24.51 -10.97
C ILE A 79 -4.24 -23.06 -11.32
N LEU A 80 -3.92 -22.57 -12.51
CA LEU A 80 -4.25 -21.22 -12.99
C LEU A 80 -5.74 -21.03 -13.35
N LYS A 81 -6.45 -22.12 -13.60
CA LYS A 81 -7.88 -22.12 -13.96
C LYS A 81 -8.81 -22.49 -12.83
N ASP A 82 -8.29 -23.01 -11.73
CA ASP A 82 -9.06 -23.34 -10.54
C ASP A 82 -9.79 -22.10 -10.03
N ASP A 83 -11.12 -22.19 -9.94
CA ASP A 83 -12.02 -21.11 -9.54
C ASP A 83 -12.48 -21.25 -8.08
N ARG A 84 -12.04 -22.31 -7.38
CA ARG A 84 -12.31 -22.50 -5.95
C ARG A 84 -11.70 -21.35 -5.15
N VAL A 85 -12.44 -20.91 -4.13
CA VAL A 85 -12.05 -19.77 -3.28
C VAL A 85 -10.67 -19.98 -2.67
N GLU A 86 -10.34 -21.18 -2.23
CA GLU A 86 -9.05 -21.49 -1.62
C GLU A 86 -7.89 -21.34 -2.62
N ALA A 87 -8.09 -21.81 -3.86
CA ALA A 87 -7.10 -21.69 -4.94
C ALA A 87 -6.90 -20.24 -5.40
N ASN A 88 -7.97 -19.45 -5.33
CA ASN A 88 -7.93 -18.01 -5.57
C ASN A 88 -6.98 -17.29 -4.58
N PHE A 89 -6.75 -17.83 -3.38
CA PHE A 89 -5.80 -17.28 -2.42
C PHE A 89 -4.45 -18.02 -2.36
N SER A 90 -4.13 -18.82 -3.38
CA SER A 90 -2.84 -19.52 -3.50
C SER A 90 -1.99 -19.04 -4.69
N ARG A 91 -2.49 -18.08 -5.48
CA ARG A 91 -1.82 -17.55 -6.67
C ARG A 91 -1.98 -16.04 -6.81
N VAL A 92 -1.03 -15.39 -7.47
CA VAL A 92 -1.09 -13.95 -7.75
C VAL A 92 -0.41 -13.60 -9.07
N ARG A 93 -0.99 -12.64 -9.80
CA ARG A 93 -0.29 -11.94 -10.89
C ARG A 93 0.57 -10.83 -10.29
N TRP A 94 1.88 -10.96 -10.45
CA TRP A 94 2.86 -10.00 -9.98
C TRP A 94 3.56 -9.32 -11.15
N VAL A 95 3.68 -7.99 -11.12
CA VAL A 95 4.50 -7.25 -12.08
C VAL A 95 5.81 -6.88 -11.41
N ASN A 96 6.92 -7.39 -11.92
CA ASN A 96 8.23 -7.13 -11.35
C ASN A 96 8.63 -5.67 -11.62
N PRO A 97 8.89 -4.84 -10.58
CA PRO A 97 9.23 -3.42 -10.77
C PRO A 97 10.62 -3.19 -11.38
N LYS A 98 11.46 -4.23 -11.53
CA LYS A 98 12.77 -4.12 -12.17
C LYS A 98 12.69 -4.14 -13.69
N ASP A 99 11.97 -5.11 -14.26
CA ASP A 99 11.88 -5.34 -15.70
C ASP A 99 10.50 -4.98 -16.29
N ASN A 100 9.51 -4.69 -15.43
CA ASN A 100 8.16 -4.31 -15.79
C ASN A 100 7.38 -5.43 -16.52
N LYS A 101 7.79 -6.69 -16.35
CA LYS A 101 7.12 -7.87 -16.88
C LYS A 101 6.15 -8.46 -15.85
N ALA A 102 5.07 -9.05 -16.34
CA ALA A 102 4.09 -9.75 -15.52
C ALA A 102 4.43 -11.24 -15.40
N TYR A 103 4.25 -11.76 -14.20
CA TYR A 103 4.47 -13.15 -13.83
C TYR A 103 3.26 -13.67 -13.05
N PHE A 104 3.02 -14.97 -13.11
CA PHE A 104 2.11 -15.65 -12.20
C PHE A 104 2.94 -16.41 -11.17
N LEU A 105 2.65 -16.16 -9.90
CA LEU A 105 3.28 -16.82 -8.78
C LEU A 105 2.26 -17.77 -8.17
N LEU A 106 2.62 -19.05 -8.05
CA LEU A 106 1.76 -20.11 -7.51
C LEU A 106 2.39 -20.66 -6.22
N LYS A 107 1.60 -20.86 -5.16
CA LYS A 107 2.05 -21.51 -3.93
C LYS A 107 2.31 -23.00 -4.20
N ASP A 108 3.48 -23.48 -3.78
CA ASP A 108 3.94 -24.86 -3.98
C ASP A 108 4.47 -25.47 -2.66
N GLY A 109 3.71 -25.26 -1.58
CA GLY A 109 4.04 -25.74 -0.23
C GLY A 109 4.74 -24.70 0.65
N GLU A 110 4.85 -25.04 1.93
CA GLU A 110 5.41 -24.21 3.00
C GLU A 110 6.05 -25.15 4.02
N SER A 111 7.28 -24.86 4.43
CA SER A 111 7.98 -25.60 5.48
C SER A 111 7.71 -25.00 6.87
N ASP A 112 8.00 -25.77 7.91
CA ASP A 112 7.74 -25.40 9.31
C ASP A 112 8.50 -24.15 9.77
N ASP A 113 9.59 -23.78 9.09
CA ASP A 113 10.39 -22.59 9.34
C ASP A 113 9.85 -21.31 8.64
N GLY A 114 8.69 -21.40 7.98
CA GLY A 114 8.05 -20.28 7.31
C GLY A 114 8.70 -19.90 5.97
N ILE A 115 9.45 -20.82 5.36
CA ILE A 115 9.86 -20.71 3.97
C ILE A 115 8.71 -21.22 3.09
N GLN A 116 8.26 -20.36 2.18
CA GLN A 116 7.22 -20.71 1.24
C GLN A 116 7.84 -20.99 -0.14
N ASN A 117 7.56 -22.16 -0.67
CA ASN A 117 7.95 -22.52 -2.03
C ASN A 117 6.93 -21.95 -3.00
N ILE A 118 7.42 -21.32 -4.06
CA ILE A 118 6.60 -20.76 -5.12
C ILE A 118 7.10 -21.22 -6.48
N ARG A 119 6.14 -21.41 -7.38
CA ARG A 119 6.36 -21.67 -8.79
C ARG A 119 6.10 -20.39 -9.59
N ILE A 120 7.04 -20.01 -10.45
CA ILE A 120 7.02 -18.76 -11.22
C ILE A 120 6.79 -19.07 -12.68
N LEU A 121 5.72 -18.50 -13.24
CA LEU A 121 5.36 -18.58 -14.65
C LEU A 121 5.40 -17.18 -15.28
N ASP A 122 5.71 -17.09 -16.57
CA ASP A 122 5.55 -15.83 -17.31
C ASP A 122 4.07 -15.51 -17.59
N SER A 123 3.82 -14.36 -18.23
CA SER A 123 2.46 -13.92 -18.55
C SER A 123 1.68 -14.86 -19.50
N THR A 124 2.33 -15.81 -20.16
CA THR A 124 1.70 -16.81 -21.05
C THR A 124 1.47 -18.16 -20.36
N GLY A 125 1.88 -18.29 -19.10
CA GLY A 125 1.82 -19.52 -18.32
C GLY A 125 3.07 -20.39 -18.43
N ARG A 126 4.10 -19.99 -19.20
CA ARG A 126 5.31 -20.79 -19.34
C ARG A 126 6.09 -20.81 -18.03
N PHE A 127 6.49 -22.00 -17.59
CA PHE A 127 7.36 -22.19 -16.44
C PHE A 127 8.70 -21.46 -16.60
N ILE A 128 9.07 -20.69 -15.59
CA ILE A 128 10.36 -19.99 -15.50
C ILE A 128 11.27 -20.70 -14.51
N LYS A 129 10.83 -20.82 -13.24
CA LYS A 129 11.55 -21.54 -12.19
C LYS A 129 10.71 -21.70 -10.93
N ASN A 130 11.20 -22.55 -10.01
CA ASN A 130 10.77 -22.54 -8.62
C ASN A 130 11.66 -21.60 -7.79
N ALA A 131 11.12 -21.05 -6.71
CA ALA A 131 11.85 -20.23 -5.77
C ALA A 131 11.34 -20.45 -4.34
N ALA A 132 12.22 -20.27 -3.37
CA ALA A 132 11.88 -20.24 -1.96
C ALA A 132 11.84 -18.78 -1.50
N ILE A 133 10.75 -18.35 -0.86
CA ILE A 133 10.59 -17.02 -0.29
C ILE A 133 10.36 -17.09 1.20
N LYS A 134 11.03 -16.21 1.95
CA LYS A 134 10.77 -16.08 3.38
C LYS A 134 9.47 -15.31 3.60
N LYS A 135 8.56 -15.89 4.38
CA LYS A 135 7.30 -15.27 4.73
C LYS A 135 7.51 -13.97 5.51
N LYS A 136 6.66 -12.98 5.21
CA LYS A 136 6.63 -11.67 5.89
C LYS A 136 5.22 -11.39 6.38
N THR A 137 5.11 -10.59 7.42
CA THR A 137 3.83 -10.21 8.01
C THR A 137 3.44 -8.78 7.63
N ILE A 138 2.17 -8.58 7.28
CA ILE A 138 1.51 -7.28 7.13
C ILE A 138 0.53 -7.11 8.29
N ILE A 139 0.66 -6.01 9.04
CA ILE A 139 -0.32 -5.66 10.06
C ILE A 139 -1.40 -4.80 9.41
N VAL A 140 -2.66 -5.21 9.48
CA VAL A 140 -3.82 -4.35 9.20
C VAL A 140 -4.14 -3.60 10.49
N PHE A 141 -3.85 -2.31 10.51
CA PHE A 141 -4.08 -1.47 11.67
C PHE A 141 -5.30 -0.58 11.44
N GLU A 142 -6.37 -0.81 12.21
CA GLU A 142 -7.68 -0.23 11.92
C GLU A 142 -8.43 0.19 13.19
N LEU A 143 -9.22 1.27 13.06
CA LEU A 143 -10.18 1.66 14.08
C LEU A 143 -11.32 0.65 14.12
N ASP A 144 -11.57 0.07 15.29
CA ASP A 144 -12.73 -0.79 15.49
C ASP A 144 -14.01 0.06 15.50
N THR A 145 -14.86 -0.15 14.51
CA THR A 145 -16.11 0.59 14.38
C THR A 145 -17.34 -0.28 14.60
N ASP A 146 -17.17 -1.59 14.84
CA ASP A 146 -18.23 -2.60 14.86
C ASP A 146 -19.11 -2.65 13.58
N LYS A 147 -18.80 -1.85 12.56
CA LYS A 147 -19.57 -1.75 11.31
C LYS A 147 -19.26 -2.92 10.38
N LYS A 148 -20.32 -3.52 9.85
CA LYS A 148 -20.28 -4.64 8.90
C LYS A 148 -20.95 -4.28 7.59
N PHE A 149 -20.40 -4.79 6.50
CA PHE A 149 -20.98 -4.67 5.16
C PHE A 149 -22.08 -5.72 5.00
N GLN A 150 -23.30 -5.37 5.41
CA GLN A 150 -24.44 -6.29 5.40
C GLN A 150 -24.73 -6.88 4.00
N ASN A 151 -24.49 -6.09 2.96
CA ASN A 151 -24.73 -6.50 1.58
C ASN A 151 -23.66 -7.45 1.01
N ILE A 152 -22.53 -7.62 1.70
CA ILE A 152 -21.45 -8.54 1.34
C ILE A 152 -21.20 -9.47 2.53
N ASN A 153 -22.17 -10.35 2.79
CA ASN A 153 -22.09 -11.42 3.81
C ASN A 153 -21.70 -10.96 5.24
N ASN A 154 -22.14 -9.76 5.67
CA ASN A 154 -21.84 -9.21 6.99
C ASN A 154 -20.34 -9.12 7.34
N VAL A 155 -19.49 -8.91 6.33
CA VAL A 155 -18.05 -8.88 6.48
C VAL A 155 -17.60 -7.55 7.12
N SER A 156 -16.61 -7.59 8.03
CA SER A 156 -16.06 -6.36 8.62
C SER A 156 -15.19 -5.60 7.61
N HIS A 157 -14.93 -4.32 7.86
CA HIS A 157 -14.01 -3.56 7.00
C HIS A 157 -12.57 -4.13 7.06
N SER A 158 -12.13 -4.60 8.23
CA SER A 158 -10.83 -5.26 8.39
C SER A 158 -10.71 -6.59 7.64
N ASP A 159 -11.80 -7.35 7.53
CA ASP A 159 -11.84 -8.58 6.74
C ASP A 159 -11.78 -8.26 5.24
N LEU A 160 -12.53 -7.25 4.77
CA LEU A 160 -12.48 -6.81 3.38
C LEU A 160 -11.07 -6.36 2.98
N THR A 161 -10.44 -5.49 3.77
CA THR A 161 -9.08 -5.02 3.50
C THR A 161 -8.05 -6.16 3.54
N SER A 162 -8.24 -7.14 4.44
CA SER A 162 -7.43 -8.37 4.46
C SER A 162 -7.61 -9.21 3.20
N ILE A 163 -8.82 -9.32 2.64
CA ILE A 163 -9.04 -10.00 1.35
C ILE A 163 -8.26 -9.32 0.24
N PHE A 164 -8.28 -7.98 0.16
CA PHE A 164 -7.44 -7.25 -0.79
C PHE A 164 -5.95 -7.57 -0.58
N ILE A 165 -5.46 -7.63 0.66
CA ILE A 165 -4.06 -8.01 0.90
C ILE A 165 -3.78 -9.43 0.39
N ARG A 166 -4.63 -10.41 0.72
CA ARG A 166 -4.41 -11.81 0.30
C ARG A 166 -4.48 -11.98 -1.22
N ARG A 167 -5.35 -11.26 -1.92
CA ARG A 167 -5.43 -11.33 -3.40
C ARG A 167 -4.18 -10.78 -4.08
N PHE A 168 -3.55 -9.76 -3.51
CA PHE A 168 -2.36 -9.12 -4.09
C PHE A 168 -1.04 -9.61 -3.48
N ASN A 169 -1.08 -10.35 -2.39
CA ASN A 169 0.04 -11.06 -1.79
C ASN A 169 -0.45 -12.26 -0.95
N PRO A 170 -0.77 -13.39 -1.57
CA PRO A 170 -1.25 -14.60 -0.89
C PRO A 170 -0.18 -15.28 -0.04
N PHE A 171 1.07 -14.81 -0.11
CA PHE A 171 2.23 -15.40 0.53
C PHE A 171 2.60 -14.71 1.84
N ALA A 172 1.98 -13.57 2.17
CA ALA A 172 2.21 -12.88 3.42
C ALA A 172 1.28 -13.37 4.53
N ASP A 173 1.77 -13.36 5.77
CA ASP A 173 0.89 -13.43 6.94
C ASP A 173 0.18 -12.10 7.15
N ILE A 174 -1.05 -12.16 7.64
CA ILE A 174 -1.84 -10.98 7.97
C ILE A 174 -2.17 -11.02 9.46
N LYS A 175 -1.86 -9.93 10.15
CA LYS A 175 -2.30 -9.71 11.54
C LYS A 175 -3.24 -8.52 11.58
N ILE A 176 -4.45 -8.72 12.10
CA ILE A 176 -5.40 -7.63 12.30
C ILE A 176 -5.17 -7.05 13.70
N CYS A 177 -4.88 -5.76 13.77
CA CYS A 177 -4.69 -5.01 15.00
C CYS A 177 -5.75 -3.91 15.06
N LEU A 178 -6.84 -4.21 15.78
CA LEU A 178 -7.94 -3.27 16.00
C LEU A 178 -7.66 -2.39 17.23
N TRP A 179 -8.14 -1.15 17.19
CA TRP A 179 -8.10 -0.26 18.36
C TRP A 179 -9.41 0.53 18.49
N LYS A 180 -9.86 0.73 19.73
CA LYS A 180 -11.06 1.51 20.07
C LYS A 180 -10.74 2.90 20.58
N ASP A 181 -9.66 3.01 21.36
CA ASP A 181 -9.16 4.25 21.93
C ASP A 181 -7.71 4.52 21.47
N LYS A 182 -7.41 5.80 21.20
CA LYS A 182 -6.07 6.29 20.85
C LYS A 182 -5.04 6.00 21.94
N PHE A 183 -5.44 5.95 23.21
CA PHE A 183 -4.52 5.66 24.32
C PHE A 183 -3.96 4.23 24.24
N GLU A 184 -4.76 3.27 23.78
CA GLU A 184 -4.35 1.86 23.65
C GLU A 184 -3.71 1.55 22.31
N ALA A 185 -4.03 2.33 21.28
CA ALA A 185 -3.58 2.15 19.90
C ALA A 185 -2.06 1.92 19.77
N ASN A 186 -1.25 2.71 20.49
CA ASN A 186 0.21 2.60 20.44
C ASN A 186 0.71 1.27 21.03
N ARG A 187 0.24 0.92 22.24
CA ARG A 187 0.66 -0.31 22.92
C ARG A 187 0.22 -1.54 22.13
N ASN A 188 -1.01 -1.55 21.63
CA ASN A 188 -1.55 -2.66 20.85
C ASN A 188 -0.74 -2.87 19.57
N LEU A 189 -0.45 -1.80 18.83
CA LEU A 189 0.34 -1.89 17.60
C LEU A 189 1.77 -2.39 17.86
N LEU A 190 2.48 -1.78 18.83
CA LEU A 190 3.88 -2.13 19.10
C LEU A 190 4.03 -3.59 19.56
N ASN A 191 3.08 -4.12 20.33
CA ASN A 191 3.10 -5.51 20.76
C ASN A 191 2.93 -6.52 19.62
N GLN A 192 2.38 -6.11 18.47
CA GLN A 192 2.21 -6.97 17.31
C GLN A 192 3.45 -7.00 16.40
N ILE A 193 4.39 -6.07 16.58
CA ILE A 193 5.59 -5.95 15.76
C ILE A 193 6.66 -6.93 16.23
N ASN A 194 7.10 -7.78 15.31
CA ASN A 194 8.25 -8.68 15.48
C ASN A 194 9.13 -8.62 14.23
N ASP A 195 10.20 -9.42 14.19
CA ASP A 195 11.19 -9.40 13.10
C ASP A 195 10.62 -9.78 11.72
N ASN A 196 9.48 -10.46 11.67
CA ASN A 196 8.84 -10.85 10.41
C ASN A 196 7.90 -9.75 9.86
N VAL A 197 7.52 -8.77 10.68
CA VAL A 197 6.66 -7.65 10.25
C VAL A 197 7.45 -6.74 9.31
N SER A 198 6.90 -6.52 8.12
CA SER A 198 7.53 -5.67 7.10
C SER A 198 6.71 -4.43 6.76
N ALA A 199 5.39 -4.49 6.95
CA ALA A 199 4.52 -3.35 6.69
C ALA A 199 3.34 -3.28 7.65
N ILE A 200 2.84 -2.06 7.85
CA ILE A 200 1.57 -1.75 8.49
C ILE A 200 0.69 -1.06 7.44
N SER A 201 -0.48 -1.64 7.17
CA SER A 201 -1.53 -1.07 6.33
C SER A 201 -2.55 -0.38 7.24
N CYS A 202 -2.59 0.94 7.21
CA CYS A 202 -3.54 1.74 7.98
C CYS A 202 -4.71 2.16 7.09
N ALA A 203 -5.85 1.50 7.29
CA ALA A 203 -7.05 1.66 6.48
C ALA A 203 -8.03 2.72 7.02
N PHE A 204 -7.66 3.46 8.07
CA PHE A 204 -8.46 4.52 8.69
C PHE A 204 -7.90 5.91 8.38
N SER A 205 -8.75 6.94 8.40
CA SER A 205 -8.33 8.32 8.19
C SER A 205 -8.93 9.27 9.22
N SER A 206 -8.25 10.38 9.46
CA SER A 206 -8.83 11.53 10.15
C SER A 206 -8.73 12.72 9.22
N ASN A 207 -9.80 12.94 8.46
CA ASN A 207 -9.87 13.96 7.43
C ASN A 207 -10.09 15.33 8.07
N VAL A 208 -9.17 16.25 7.81
CA VAL A 208 -9.26 17.63 8.24
C VAL A 208 -9.61 18.48 7.02
N LEU A 209 -10.72 19.23 7.14
CA LEU A 209 -11.17 20.17 6.11
C LEU A 209 -10.19 21.34 5.99
N VAL A 210 -9.98 21.77 4.76
CA VAL A 210 -9.01 22.82 4.39
C VAL A 210 -9.58 24.25 4.51
N ASP A 211 -10.87 24.39 4.81
CA ASP A 211 -11.58 25.68 4.90
C ASP A 211 -12.71 25.55 5.94
N THR A 212 -12.64 26.11 7.15
CA THR A 212 -12.91 27.51 7.51
C THR A 212 -12.30 27.83 8.91
N SER A 213 -11.99 29.12 9.16
CA SER A 213 -11.63 29.76 10.46
C SER A 213 -10.43 29.31 11.33
N SER A 214 -9.69 28.24 11.06
CA SER A 214 -8.58 27.80 11.96
C SER A 214 -7.20 28.47 11.71
N LYS A 215 -6.36 28.56 12.77
CA LYS A 215 -4.94 29.00 12.68
C LYS A 215 -4.11 28.20 11.66
N LEU A 216 -4.51 26.97 11.36
CA LEU A 216 -3.83 26.07 10.42
C LEU A 216 -4.17 26.36 8.94
N LYS A 217 -5.21 27.15 8.64
CA LYS A 217 -5.62 27.51 7.26
C LYS A 217 -4.51 28.19 6.47
N ASN A 218 -3.82 29.15 7.09
CA ASN A 218 -2.74 29.89 6.43
C ASN A 218 -1.53 29.01 6.13
N LEU A 219 -1.23 28.08 7.02
CA LEU A 219 -0.18 27.11 6.83
C LEU A 219 -0.53 26.15 5.69
N TYR A 220 -1.74 25.57 5.75
CA TYR A 220 -2.24 24.68 4.72
C TYR A 220 -2.25 25.37 3.35
N ASN A 221 -2.90 26.52 3.20
CA ASN A 221 -2.94 27.23 1.91
C ASN A 221 -1.55 27.59 1.37
N LYS A 222 -0.58 27.89 2.24
CA LYS A 222 0.80 28.14 1.84
C LYS A 222 1.51 26.87 1.35
N ILE A 223 1.29 25.71 1.99
CA ILE A 223 1.91 24.43 1.59
C ILE A 223 1.22 23.82 0.36
N PHE A 224 -0.11 23.95 0.26
CA PHE A 224 -0.94 23.15 -0.64
C PHE A 224 -1.58 23.93 -1.80
N HIS A 225 -1.67 25.27 -1.74
CA HIS A 225 -2.33 26.08 -2.78
C HIS A 225 -1.49 27.21 -3.38
N LYS A 226 -0.38 27.64 -2.76
CA LYS A 226 0.56 28.63 -3.33
C LYS A 226 1.90 27.97 -3.69
N LYS A 227 2.51 28.40 -4.81
CA LYS A 227 3.93 28.13 -5.16
C LYS A 227 4.85 28.87 -4.16
N LEU A 228 4.95 28.42 -2.92
CA LEU A 228 5.93 28.93 -1.97
C LEU A 228 7.11 27.97 -1.87
N LYS A 229 8.32 28.54 -1.97
CA LYS A 229 9.58 27.85 -1.69
C LYS A 229 9.71 27.66 -0.18
N PHE A 230 8.99 26.71 0.41
CA PHE A 230 9.39 26.25 1.74
C PHE A 230 10.69 25.48 1.61
N ASN A 231 11.67 25.81 2.46
CA ASN A 231 12.74 24.85 2.66
C ASN A 231 12.16 23.63 3.42
N PRO A 232 12.74 22.44 3.26
CA PRO A 232 12.19 21.21 3.84
C PRO A 232 12.13 21.20 5.37
N LYS A 233 13.04 21.93 6.04
CA LYS A 233 13.09 22.06 7.51
C LYS A 233 11.89 22.84 8.04
N GLU A 234 11.57 23.96 7.41
CA GLU A 234 10.40 24.78 7.75
C GLU A 234 9.11 24.01 7.57
N LEU A 235 8.98 23.25 6.48
CA LEU A 235 7.81 22.42 6.24
C LEU A 235 7.65 21.35 7.32
N ALA A 236 8.73 20.64 7.67
CA ALA A 236 8.72 19.62 8.71
C ALA A 236 8.32 20.18 10.09
N ASN A 237 8.88 21.32 10.50
CA ASN A 237 8.53 21.94 11.78
C ASN A 237 7.05 22.32 11.84
N LYS A 238 6.54 22.91 10.77
CA LYS A 238 5.14 23.33 10.72
C LYS A 238 4.14 22.18 10.70
N LEU A 239 4.55 21.02 10.19
CA LEU A 239 3.73 19.81 10.24
C LEU A 239 3.74 19.18 11.63
N ILE A 240 4.83 19.28 12.38
CA ILE A 240 4.88 18.86 13.79
C ILE A 240 3.82 19.64 14.60
N ASP A 241 3.67 20.95 14.35
CA ASP A 241 2.62 21.77 14.98
C ASP A 241 1.19 21.30 14.64
N MET A 242 1.01 20.51 13.57
CA MET A 242 -0.27 19.94 13.17
C MET A 242 -0.54 18.57 13.79
N THR A 243 0.40 18.03 14.57
CA THR A 243 0.34 16.68 15.12
C THR A 243 0.18 16.71 16.63
N ASP A 244 -0.86 16.05 17.13
CA ASP A 244 -1.08 15.87 18.57
C ASP A 244 0.02 14.95 19.13
N GLU A 245 0.65 15.34 20.25
CA GLU A 245 1.70 14.54 20.88
C GLU A 245 1.21 13.16 21.31
N ASN A 246 -0.08 13.05 21.64
CA ASN A 246 -0.73 11.78 21.99
C ASN A 246 -0.93 10.86 20.78
N GLU A 247 -0.72 11.36 19.56
CA GLU A 247 -0.92 10.62 18.31
C GLU A 247 0.40 10.18 17.65
N LYS A 248 1.55 10.35 18.33
CA LYS A 248 2.89 9.94 17.86
C LYS A 248 3.15 8.42 17.88
N PHE A 249 2.11 7.58 17.75
CA PHE A 249 2.25 6.12 17.80
C PHE A 249 3.17 5.56 16.69
N PHE A 250 3.17 6.19 15.52
CA PHE A 250 4.03 5.79 14.41
C PHE A 250 5.52 6.12 14.59
N GLU A 251 5.88 7.00 15.53
CA GLU A 251 7.29 7.37 15.74
C GLU A 251 8.10 6.24 16.38
N LYS A 252 7.44 5.36 17.15
CA LYS A 252 8.05 4.23 17.86
C LYS A 252 8.13 2.94 17.03
N VAL A 253 7.46 2.89 15.89
CA VAL A 253 7.52 1.74 14.98
C VAL A 253 8.97 1.55 14.52
N PRO A 254 9.56 0.34 14.46
CA PRO A 254 10.94 0.14 13.99
C PRO A 254 11.18 0.63 12.56
N SER A 255 12.38 1.13 12.24
CA SER A 255 12.73 1.74 10.93
C SER A 255 12.66 0.80 9.73
N ASN A 256 12.75 -0.50 9.96
CA ASN A 256 12.61 -1.56 8.96
C ASN A 256 11.14 -1.86 8.61
N VAL A 257 10.18 -1.40 9.42
CA VAL A 257 8.74 -1.57 9.16
C VAL A 257 8.21 -0.33 8.42
N ARG A 258 7.57 -0.56 7.27
CA ARG A 258 6.94 0.50 6.48
C ARG A 258 5.53 0.77 6.94
N ILE A 259 5.10 2.02 6.90
CA ILE A 259 3.77 2.42 7.34
C ILE A 259 3.05 3.04 6.16
N PHE A 260 2.03 2.36 5.67
CA PHE A 260 1.17 2.84 4.59
C PHE A 260 -0.13 3.36 5.19
N MET A 261 -0.53 4.56 4.80
CA MET A 261 -1.72 5.21 5.32
C MET A 261 -2.60 5.68 4.19
N THR A 262 -3.90 5.44 4.30
CA THR A 262 -4.88 5.99 3.37
C THR A 262 -4.75 7.51 3.22
N SER A 263 -4.93 8.02 2.00
CA SER A 263 -4.99 9.46 1.72
C SER A 263 -6.23 10.15 2.31
N GLY A 264 -7.27 9.37 2.66
CA GLY A 264 -8.58 9.82 3.12
C GLY A 264 -9.63 9.92 2.01
N ASN A 265 -10.92 9.86 2.38
CA ASN A 265 -12.07 9.88 1.45
C ASN A 265 -12.82 11.24 1.42
N GLY A 266 -12.23 12.32 1.94
CA GLY A 266 -12.86 13.65 1.97
C GLY A 266 -12.81 14.44 0.65
N GLY A 267 -12.08 13.96 -0.36
CA GLY A 267 -11.87 14.66 -1.62
C GLY A 267 -10.88 15.82 -1.53
N ARG A 268 -10.80 16.62 -2.60
CA ARG A 268 -9.75 17.64 -2.81
C ARG A 268 -9.60 18.70 -1.72
N LYS A 269 -10.62 18.89 -0.88
CA LYS A 269 -10.64 19.89 0.20
C LYS A 269 -10.21 19.34 1.56
N TYR A 270 -9.70 18.13 1.62
CA TYR A 270 -9.32 17.50 2.89
C TYR A 270 -7.91 16.94 2.81
N TYR A 271 -7.28 16.81 3.97
CA TYR A 271 -6.08 16.00 4.15
C TYR A 271 -6.26 15.04 5.33
N ASN A 272 -5.62 13.89 5.27
CA ASN A 272 -5.53 12.98 6.41
C ASN A 272 -4.37 13.44 7.31
N LYS A 273 -4.67 13.84 8.55
CA LYS A 273 -3.65 14.39 9.45
C LYS A 273 -2.50 13.42 9.75
N TYR A 274 -2.75 12.10 9.72
CA TYR A 274 -1.72 11.09 9.96
C TYR A 274 -0.63 11.05 8.87
N LEU A 275 -0.85 11.69 7.73
CA LEU A 275 0.18 11.79 6.68
C LEU A 275 1.24 12.85 6.98
N SER A 276 1.04 13.67 8.01
CA SER A 276 2.06 14.62 8.47
C SER A 276 3.23 13.94 9.20
N PHE A 277 3.05 12.70 9.66
CA PHE A 277 4.10 11.95 10.34
C PHE A 277 5.24 11.57 9.38
N LYS A 278 6.49 11.79 9.84
CA LYS A 278 7.70 11.68 9.02
C LYS A 278 7.90 10.33 8.32
N ARG A 279 7.36 9.24 8.87
CA ARG A 279 7.57 7.86 8.43
C ARG A 279 6.33 7.19 7.83
N VAL A 280 5.27 7.97 7.64
CA VAL A 280 4.02 7.48 7.07
C VAL A 280 3.99 7.76 5.58
N GLU A 281 3.72 6.75 4.76
CA GLU A 281 3.62 6.82 3.31
C GLU A 281 2.14 6.85 2.90
N GLY A 282 1.70 7.94 2.26
CA GLY A 282 0.30 8.07 1.87
C GLY A 282 -0.02 7.33 0.57
N VAL A 283 -1.18 6.67 0.57
CA VAL A 283 -1.70 5.93 -0.58
C VAL A 283 -3.06 6.48 -0.98
N GLY A 284 -3.14 6.98 -2.22
CA GLY A 284 -4.35 7.53 -2.82
C GLY A 284 -4.98 6.60 -3.84
N CYS A 285 -6.14 7.01 -4.35
CA CYS A 285 -6.92 6.20 -5.28
C CYS A 285 -6.87 6.72 -6.71
N LEU A 286 -6.78 5.77 -7.64
CA LEU A 286 -7.04 5.94 -9.05
C LEU A 286 -8.41 5.36 -9.39
N ASN A 287 -9.11 6.04 -10.31
CA ASN A 287 -10.32 5.56 -10.94
C ASN A 287 -10.02 4.82 -12.25
N ASP A 288 -11.04 4.24 -12.86
CA ASP A 288 -10.93 3.49 -14.12
C ASP A 288 -10.48 4.33 -15.32
N LYS A 289 -10.49 5.67 -15.20
CA LYS A 289 -9.97 6.60 -16.20
C LYS A 289 -8.49 6.97 -15.97
N LYS A 290 -7.81 6.25 -15.06
CA LYS A 290 -6.41 6.50 -14.66
C LYS A 290 -6.20 7.91 -14.09
N LYS A 291 -7.24 8.48 -13.50
CA LYS A 291 -7.20 9.78 -12.80
C LYS A 291 -7.38 9.53 -11.30
N LEU A 292 -7.06 10.53 -10.50
CA LEU A 292 -7.37 10.51 -9.08
C LEU A 292 -8.88 10.39 -8.89
N SER A 293 -9.33 9.45 -8.05
CA SER A 293 -10.74 9.33 -7.67
C SER A 293 -11.26 10.58 -6.97
N GLU A 294 -12.54 10.92 -7.13
CA GLU A 294 -13.05 12.18 -6.60
C GLU A 294 -13.10 12.24 -5.06
N PHE A 295 -13.30 11.10 -4.41
CA PHE A 295 -13.23 11.02 -2.95
C PHE A 295 -11.80 11.10 -2.41
N THR A 296 -10.75 10.94 -3.23
CA THR A 296 -9.38 10.88 -2.69
C THR A 296 -8.96 12.25 -2.12
N ALA A 297 -8.63 12.26 -0.84
CA ALA A 297 -8.08 13.42 -0.13
C ALA A 297 -6.55 13.48 -0.26
N SER A 298 -5.93 14.50 0.35
CA SER A 298 -4.46 14.64 0.42
C SER A 298 -3.76 14.59 -0.95
N ARG A 299 -4.37 15.21 -1.98
CA ARG A 299 -3.98 15.12 -3.41
C ARG A 299 -2.66 15.84 -3.77
N ASN A 300 -1.64 15.79 -2.91
CA ASN A 300 -0.31 16.32 -3.15
C ASN A 300 0.75 15.26 -2.82
N SER A 301 1.77 15.18 -3.67
CA SER A 301 3.00 14.39 -3.51
C SER A 301 3.67 14.45 -2.13
N TYR A 302 3.44 15.52 -1.36
CA TYR A 302 3.94 15.62 0.01
C TYR A 302 3.28 14.60 0.95
N PHE A 303 1.97 14.41 0.84
CA PHE A 303 1.22 13.51 1.71
C PHE A 303 0.97 12.15 1.07
N THR A 304 0.70 12.13 -0.23
CA THR A 304 0.35 10.92 -0.95
C THR A 304 1.41 10.67 -2.01
N GLN A 305 2.12 9.56 -1.87
CA GLN A 305 3.23 9.19 -2.75
C GLN A 305 2.91 7.97 -3.62
N HIS A 306 1.95 7.17 -3.19
CA HIS A 306 1.56 5.93 -3.83
C HIS A 306 0.12 6.03 -4.32
N TYR A 307 -0.17 5.32 -5.40
CA TYR A 307 -1.50 5.27 -5.99
C TYR A 307 -1.87 3.87 -6.46
N GLU A 308 -3.05 3.41 -6.08
CA GLU A 308 -3.64 2.14 -6.55
C GLU A 308 -5.09 2.36 -6.97
N LYS A 309 -5.68 1.37 -7.65
CA LYS A 309 -7.12 1.38 -7.93
C LYS A 309 -7.91 1.40 -6.61
N GLY A 310 -8.92 2.27 -6.55
CA GLY A 310 -9.71 2.49 -5.33
C GLY A 310 -11.22 2.34 -5.49
N GLU A 311 -11.67 2.03 -6.70
CA GLU A 311 -13.07 1.87 -7.08
C GLU A 311 -13.23 0.47 -7.65
N PHE A 312 -14.14 -0.31 -7.08
CA PHE A 312 -14.29 -1.71 -7.39
C PHE A 312 -15.76 -2.09 -7.57
N PRO A 313 -16.17 -2.51 -8.77
CA PRO A 313 -17.50 -3.05 -8.94
C PRO A 313 -17.64 -4.34 -8.13
N VAL A 314 -18.76 -4.49 -7.43
CA VAL A 314 -19.09 -5.74 -6.75
C VAL A 314 -20.02 -6.54 -7.65
N ILE A 315 -19.55 -7.72 -8.06
CA ILE A 315 -20.28 -8.62 -8.94
C ILE A 315 -20.68 -9.85 -8.12
N GLN A 316 -21.98 -10.15 -8.10
CA GLN A 316 -22.50 -11.39 -7.54
C GLN A 316 -22.54 -12.46 -8.64
N LEU A 317 -21.93 -13.60 -8.35
CA LEU A 317 -21.98 -14.83 -9.13
C LEU A 317 -22.73 -15.90 -8.31
N PRO A 318 -23.23 -16.99 -8.93
CA PRO A 318 -23.95 -18.06 -8.22
C PRO A 318 -23.18 -18.64 -7.01
N GLU A 319 -21.87 -18.69 -7.12
CA GLU A 319 -20.93 -19.26 -6.15
C GLU A 319 -20.37 -18.23 -5.14
N GLY A 320 -20.51 -16.92 -5.40
CA GLY A 320 -20.00 -15.91 -4.47
C GLY A 320 -19.94 -14.48 -5.00
N PHE A 321 -19.17 -13.65 -4.30
CA PHE A 321 -18.91 -12.26 -4.67
C PHE A 321 -17.49 -12.08 -5.20
N MET A 322 -17.38 -11.25 -6.22
CA MET A 322 -16.12 -10.76 -6.78
C MET A 322 -16.10 -9.23 -6.69
N PHE A 323 -15.04 -8.69 -6.10
CA PHE A 323 -14.87 -7.25 -5.89
C PHE A 323 -13.40 -6.79 -5.85
N THR A 324 -12.40 -7.67 -5.94
CA THR A 324 -10.99 -7.22 -5.95
C THR A 324 -10.48 -6.84 -7.34
N GLY A 325 -11.31 -7.01 -8.38
CA GLY A 325 -10.97 -6.71 -9.77
C GLY A 325 -10.11 -7.79 -10.44
N THR A 326 -9.87 -8.90 -9.75
CA THR A 326 -9.03 -10.01 -10.22
C THR A 326 -9.81 -11.18 -10.81
N GLY A 327 -11.06 -10.95 -11.24
CA GLY A 327 -11.81 -11.90 -12.08
C GLY A 327 -12.12 -13.27 -11.45
N ASP A 328 -12.03 -13.39 -10.12
CA ASP A 328 -12.18 -14.63 -9.35
C ASP A 328 -13.07 -14.36 -8.12
N ILE A 329 -13.61 -15.42 -7.51
CA ILE A 329 -14.45 -15.30 -6.30
C ILE A 329 -13.61 -14.93 -5.09
N ASP A 330 -13.98 -13.82 -4.45
CA ASP A 330 -13.33 -13.30 -3.25
C ASP A 330 -14.01 -13.80 -1.97
N ILE A 331 -15.33 -13.92 -1.97
CA ILE A 331 -16.12 -14.41 -0.83
C ILE A 331 -17.16 -15.42 -1.31
N PRO A 332 -17.16 -16.66 -0.78
CA PRO A 332 -18.17 -17.65 -1.14
C PRO A 332 -19.53 -17.22 -0.62
N TYR A 333 -20.54 -17.33 -1.47
CA TYR A 333 -21.92 -17.03 -1.13
C TYR A 333 -22.86 -17.77 -2.08
N LYS A 334 -23.51 -18.82 -1.59
CA LYS A 334 -24.50 -19.57 -2.37
C LYS A 334 -25.87 -18.92 -2.19
N SER A 335 -26.37 -18.29 -3.25
CA SER A 335 -27.73 -17.77 -3.25
C SER A 335 -28.28 -17.61 -4.66
N ASN A 336 -29.53 -18.05 -4.85
CA ASN A 336 -30.25 -17.90 -6.11
C ASN A 336 -30.93 -16.52 -6.25
N LYS A 337 -30.74 -15.63 -5.26
CA LYS A 337 -31.30 -14.27 -5.26
C LYS A 337 -30.19 -13.26 -5.45
N PHE A 338 -30.26 -12.51 -6.56
CA PHE A 338 -29.37 -11.38 -6.79
C PHE A 338 -29.70 -10.25 -5.80
N LYS A 339 -28.66 -9.73 -5.14
CA LYS A 339 -28.71 -8.54 -4.31
C LYS A 339 -28.19 -7.37 -5.13
N LEU A 340 -28.85 -6.22 -5.01
CA LEU A 340 -28.24 -4.96 -5.45
C LEU A 340 -27.11 -4.63 -4.46
N ILE A 341 -25.87 -4.62 -4.95
CA ILE A 341 -24.70 -4.34 -4.13
C ILE A 341 -23.99 -3.11 -4.69
N ASN A 342 -23.75 -2.14 -3.83
CA ASN A 342 -22.99 -0.95 -4.19
C ASN A 342 -21.54 -1.33 -4.44
N ASN A 343 -20.91 -0.61 -5.36
CA ASN A 343 -19.48 -0.70 -5.59
C ASN A 343 -18.72 -0.42 -4.29
N LEU A 344 -17.59 -1.10 -4.12
CA LEU A 344 -16.64 -0.78 -3.07
C LEU A 344 -15.77 0.38 -3.54
N GLU A 345 -15.80 1.49 -2.82
CA GLU A 345 -14.91 2.62 -3.05
C GLU A 345 -14.23 3.04 -1.76
N GLY A 346 -12.93 3.31 -1.84
CA GLY A 346 -12.18 3.72 -0.67
C GLY A 346 -10.68 3.64 -0.81
N THR A 347 -10.02 4.62 -0.21
CA THR A 347 -8.56 4.66 -0.01
C THR A 347 -8.04 3.57 0.92
N SER A 348 -8.92 2.94 1.71
CA SER A 348 -8.63 1.75 2.52
C SER A 348 -8.28 0.51 1.68
N PHE A 349 -8.89 0.36 0.50
CA PHE A 349 -8.57 -0.73 -0.42
C PHE A 349 -7.23 -0.46 -1.12
N ALA A 350 -7.01 0.77 -1.59
CA ALA A 350 -5.77 1.18 -2.24
C ALA A 350 -4.54 1.00 -1.34
N VAL A 351 -4.61 1.43 -0.06
CA VAL A 351 -3.51 1.26 0.90
C VAL A 351 -3.19 -0.22 1.15
N SER A 352 -4.22 -1.06 1.21
CA SER A 352 -4.10 -2.50 1.41
C SER A 352 -3.40 -3.19 0.22
N ILE A 353 -3.82 -2.86 -1.01
CA ILE A 353 -3.17 -3.35 -2.24
C ILE A 353 -1.71 -2.91 -2.30
N ARG A 354 -1.43 -1.64 -1.99
CA ARG A 354 -0.05 -1.12 -2.05
C ARG A 354 0.84 -1.80 -1.02
N ALA A 355 0.39 -1.95 0.22
CA ALA A 355 1.14 -2.66 1.25
C ALA A 355 1.44 -4.11 0.83
N ALA A 356 0.44 -4.81 0.27
CA ALA A 356 0.58 -6.18 -0.24
C ALA A 356 1.66 -6.28 -1.33
N LYS A 357 1.56 -5.44 -2.37
CA LYS A 357 2.49 -5.44 -3.50
C LYS A 357 3.91 -5.05 -3.09
N VAL A 358 4.08 -4.09 -2.19
CA VAL A 358 5.40 -3.72 -1.66
C VAL A 358 6.03 -4.88 -0.90
N VAL A 359 5.28 -5.52 -0.01
CA VAL A 359 5.82 -6.66 0.75
C VAL A 359 6.15 -7.82 -0.18
N LEU A 360 5.32 -8.07 -1.20
CA LEU A 360 5.62 -9.07 -2.22
C LEU A 360 6.93 -8.75 -2.95
N ASN A 361 7.16 -7.50 -3.36
CA ASN A 361 8.42 -7.09 -3.97
C ASN A 361 9.63 -7.34 -3.06
N GLN A 362 9.48 -7.14 -1.75
CA GLN A 362 10.54 -7.45 -0.78
C GLN A 362 10.78 -8.96 -0.63
N MET A 363 9.73 -9.79 -0.70
CA MET A 363 9.83 -11.25 -0.67
C MET A 363 10.50 -11.80 -1.93
N MET A 364 10.30 -11.13 -3.06
CA MET A 364 10.86 -11.49 -4.38
C MET A 364 12.24 -10.89 -4.64
N GLU A 365 12.83 -10.15 -3.70
CA GLU A 365 14.12 -9.49 -3.87
C GLU A 365 15.23 -10.52 -4.15
N GLY A 366 15.85 -10.43 -5.32
CA GLY A 366 16.97 -11.30 -5.73
C GLY A 366 16.54 -12.58 -6.45
N ILE A 367 15.23 -12.80 -6.66
CA ILE A 367 14.72 -13.97 -7.39
C ILE A 367 14.68 -13.72 -8.89
N LEU A 368 14.11 -12.60 -9.35
CA LEU A 368 14.09 -12.19 -10.76
C LEU A 368 14.83 -10.87 -11.01
#